data_AF-A0A9E1QBM6-F1
#
_entry.id   AF-A0A9E1QBM6-F1
#
_cell.length_a   1.000
_cell.length_b   1.000
_cell.length_c   1.000
_cell.angle_alpha   90.00
_cell.angle_beta   90.00
_cell.angle_gamma   90.00
#
_symmetry.space_group_name_H-M   'P 1'
#
loop_
_entity.id
_entity.type
_entity.pdbx_description
1 polymer ?
#
loop_
_entity_poly.entity_id
_entity_poly.type
_entity_poly.pdbx_seq_one_letter_code
_entity_poly.pdbx_strand_id
1 'polypeptide(L)'
;MKNSQKIGFLGALLLIVSCSTKKDAFLNRNYNALTTQYNILYNGGVAFNEGLQEINASYEDDFFELLPIEPLTFKNKKFRLPKL
;
A
#
# COMPACT_ATOMS: atom_id res chain seq x y z
N MET A 1 -27.75 28.27 -29.59
CA MET A 1 -26.91 27.08 -29.91
C MET A 1 -25.40 27.40 -30.02
N LYS A 2 -24.98 28.56 -30.55
CA LYS A 2 -23.55 28.91 -30.71
C LYS A 2 -22.73 28.93 -29.40
N ASN A 3 -23.32 29.30 -28.26
CA ASN A 3 -22.60 29.36 -26.98
C ASN A 3 -22.42 27.98 -26.34
N SER A 4 -23.40 27.08 -26.48
CA SER A 4 -23.28 25.69 -26.03
C SER A 4 -22.23 24.92 -26.83
N GLN A 5 -22.16 25.14 -28.15
CA GLN A 5 -21.09 24.57 -28.97
C GLN A 5 -19.70 25.14 -28.62
N LYS A 6 -19.59 26.43 -28.29
CA LYS A 6 -18.33 27.03 -27.80
C LYS A 6 -17.88 26.43 -26.46
N ILE A 7 -18.81 26.18 -25.54
CA ILE A 7 -18.51 25.54 -24.24
C ILE A 7 -18.05 24.10 -24.45
N GLY A 8 -18.75 23.34 -25.31
CA GLY A 8 -18.34 21.98 -25.68
C GLY A 8 -16.95 21.95 -26.34
N PHE A 9 -16.67 22.90 -27.23
CA PHE A 9 -15.36 23.02 -27.89
C PHE A 9 -14.24 23.39 -26.90
N LEU A 10 -14.51 24.30 -25.95
CA LEU A 10 -13.56 24.65 -24.90
C LEU A 10 -13.27 23.46 -23.95
N GLY A 11 -14.29 22.69 -23.60
CA GLY A 11 -14.14 21.47 -22.82
C GLY A 11 -13.29 20.42 -23.54
N ALA A 12 -13.52 20.22 -24.84
CA ALA A 12 -12.72 19.30 -25.66
C ALA A 12 -11.26 19.76 -25.77
N LEU A 13 -11.00 21.07 -25.90
CA LEU A 13 -9.64 21.62 -25.93
C LEU A 13 -8.87 21.35 -24.63
N LEU A 14 -9.52 21.52 -23.47
CA LEU A 14 -8.92 21.24 -22.17
C LEU A 14 -8.57 19.76 -21.98
N LEU A 15 -9.39 18.85 -22.50
CA LEU A 15 -9.11 17.41 -22.45
C LEU A 15 -7.87 17.03 -23.28
N ILE A 16 -7.66 17.67 -24.44
CA ILE A 16 -6.49 17.43 -25.28
C ILE A 16 -5.21 17.95 -24.60
N VAL A 17 -5.26 19.10 -23.94
CA VAL A 17 -4.11 19.69 -23.22
C VAL A 17 -3.75 18.91 -21.95
N SER A 18 -4.72 18.20 -21.35
CA SER A 18 -4.49 17.34 -20.17
C SER A 18 -3.69 16.06 -20.48
N CYS A 19 -3.61 15.64 -21.75
CA CYS A 19 -2.77 14.53 -22.19
C CYS A 19 -1.28 14.95 -22.22
N SER A 20 -0.67 15.05 -21.03
CA SER A 20 0.71 15.50 -20.84
C SER A 20 1.68 14.32 -20.81
N THR A 21 2.60 14.27 -21.76
CA THR A 21 3.70 13.29 -21.81
C THR A 21 4.68 13.41 -20.64
N LYS A 22 4.65 14.53 -19.89
CA LYS A 22 5.44 14.73 -18.67
C LYS A 22 4.98 13.85 -17.51
N LYS A 23 3.70 13.47 -17.51
CA LYS A 23 3.13 12.55 -16.50
C LYS A 23 3.69 11.14 -16.64
N ASP A 24 4.03 10.72 -17.86
CA ASP A 24 4.70 9.45 -18.16
C ASP A 24 6.19 9.65 -18.49
N ALA A 25 6.82 10.65 -17.88
CA ALA A 25 8.25 10.86 -18.00
C ALA A 25 9.03 9.92 -17.05
N PHE A 26 10.25 9.54 -17.46
CA PHE A 26 11.14 8.66 -16.70
C PHE A 26 11.31 9.11 -15.24
N LEU A 27 11.57 10.40 -15.01
CA LEU A 27 11.73 10.95 -13.65
C LEU A 27 10.47 10.79 -12.80
N ASN A 28 9.29 11.08 -13.36
CA ASN A 28 8.02 10.96 -12.64
C ASN A 28 7.72 9.49 -12.29
N ARG A 29 7.99 8.56 -13.21
CA ARG A 29 7.79 7.12 -12.96
C ARG A 29 8.71 6.60 -11.85
N ASN A 30 9.98 7.00 -11.85
CA ASN A 30 10.91 6.63 -10.79
C ASN A 30 10.55 7.24 -9.43
N TYR A 31 10.11 8.49 -9.41
CA TYR A 31 9.63 9.13 -8.18
C TYR A 31 8.46 8.35 -7.56
N ASN A 32 7.47 7.93 -8.37
CA ASN A 32 6.35 7.12 -7.91
C ASN A 32 6.80 5.72 -7.44
N ALA A 33 7.74 5.09 -8.14
CA ALA A 33 8.29 3.79 -7.75
C ALA A 33 8.99 3.86 -6.38
N LEU A 34 9.85 4.87 -6.17
CA LEU A 34 10.54 5.09 -4.89
C LEU A 34 9.54 5.36 -3.77
N THR A 35 8.60 6.29 -4.00
CA THR A 35 7.55 6.61 -3.01
C THR A 35 6.76 5.36 -2.61
N THR A 36 6.40 4.51 -3.59
CA THR A 36 5.70 3.25 -3.34
C THR A 36 6.54 2.29 -2.52
N GLN A 37 7.81 2.10 -2.89
CA GLN A 37 8.74 1.23 -2.17
C GLN A 37 8.87 1.64 -0.70
N TYR A 38 9.13 2.92 -0.42
CA TYR A 38 9.28 3.39 0.95
C TYR A 38 7.98 3.35 1.75
N ASN A 39 6.83 3.61 1.11
CA ASN A 39 5.53 3.47 1.77
C ASN A 39 5.25 2.01 2.18
N ILE A 40 5.56 1.06 1.31
CA ILE A 40 5.43 -0.38 1.62
C ILE A 40 6.36 -0.78 2.77
N LEU A 41 7.64 -0.37 2.71
CA LEU A 41 8.62 -0.70 3.76
C LEU A 41 8.21 -0.12 5.12
N TYR A 42 7.74 1.13 5.15
CA TYR A 42 7.29 1.77 6.38
C TYR A 42 6.08 1.06 6.98
N ASN A 43 5.00 0.87 6.21
CA ASN A 43 3.80 0.19 6.72
C ASN A 43 4.06 -1.27 7.07
N GLY A 44 4.97 -1.94 6.35
CA GLY A 44 5.42 -3.29 6.70
C GLY A 44 6.09 -3.34 8.07
N GLY A 45 6.97 -2.39 8.37
CA GLY A 45 7.59 -2.26 9.69
C GLY A 45 6.59 -1.93 10.80
N VAL A 46 5.64 -1.03 10.54
CA VAL A 46 4.55 -0.71 11.48
C VAL A 46 3.71 -1.96 11.78
N ALA A 47 3.22 -2.65 10.75
CA ALA A 47 2.41 -3.86 10.91
C ALA A 47 3.17 -5.00 11.63
N PHE A 48 4.48 -5.11 11.41
CA PHE A 48 5.32 -6.07 12.12
C PHE A 48 5.38 -5.76 13.62
N ASN A 49 5.64 -4.50 13.99
CA ASN A 49 5.70 -4.09 15.39
C ASN A 49 4.34 -4.23 16.09
N GLU A 50 3.24 -3.87 15.41
CA GLU A 50 1.87 -4.06 15.91
C GLU A 50 1.58 -5.55 16.14
N GLY A 51 1.94 -6.43 15.20
CA GLY A 51 1.78 -7.87 15.36
C GLY A 51 2.58 -8.44 16.53
N LEU A 52 3.81 -7.96 16.76
CA LEU A 52 4.60 -8.35 17.93
C LEU A 52 3.95 -7.91 19.25
N GLN A 53 3.43 -6.68 19.30
CA GLN A 53 2.73 -6.18 20.49
C GLN A 53 1.45 -6.97 20.77
N GLU A 54 0.67 -7.31 19.73
CA GLU A 54 -0.54 -8.12 19.86
C GLU A 54 -0.22 -9.51 20.41
N ILE A 55 0.82 -10.16 19.90
CA ILE A 55 1.27 -11.48 20.38
C ILE A 55 1.67 -11.38 21.86
N ASN A 56 2.54 -10.41 22.22
CA ASN A 56 3.00 -10.25 23.59
C ASN A 56 1.87 -9.90 24.58
N ALA A 57 0.86 -9.15 24.15
CA ALA A 57 -0.28 -8.79 25.01
C ALA A 57 -1.30 -9.92 25.16
N SER A 58 -1.35 -10.86 24.22
CA SER A 58 -2.28 -12.00 24.23
C SER A 58 -1.67 -13.29 24.77
N TYR A 59 -0.34 -13.35 24.89
CA TYR A 59 0.40 -14.52 25.34
C TYR A 59 0.44 -14.57 26.86
N GLU A 60 -0.01 -15.69 27.42
CA GLU A 60 0.00 -15.97 28.85
C GLU A 60 0.77 -17.29 29.07
N ASP A 61 1.75 -17.27 29.97
CA ASP A 61 2.58 -18.43 30.28
C ASP A 61 1.86 -19.41 31.21
N ASP A 62 1.87 -20.70 30.84
CA ASP A 62 1.49 -21.79 31.75
C ASP A 62 2.74 -22.42 32.40
N PHE A 63 2.99 -22.04 33.65
CA PHE A 63 4.14 -22.52 34.41
C PHE A 63 4.01 -23.97 34.94
N PHE A 64 2.87 -24.63 34.72
CA PHE A 64 2.71 -26.06 35.01
C PHE A 64 3.24 -26.95 33.87
N GLU A 65 3.49 -26.38 32.70
CA GLU A 65 4.06 -27.06 31.55
C GLU A 65 5.49 -26.57 31.24
N LEU A 66 6.21 -27.31 30.40
CA LEU A 66 7.52 -26.88 29.92
C LEU A 66 7.34 -25.75 28.90
N LEU A 67 7.80 -24.55 29.24
CA LEU A 67 7.67 -23.37 28.38
C LEU A 67 8.43 -23.55 27.05
N PRO A 68 7.84 -23.15 25.92
CA PRO A 68 8.51 -23.19 24.63
C PRO A 68 9.56 -22.08 24.50
N ILE A 69 10.61 -22.32 23.70
CA ILE A 69 11.65 -21.32 23.43
C ILE A 69 11.10 -20.16 22.57
N GLU A 70 10.13 -20.43 21.69
CA GLU A 70 9.45 -19.43 20.86
C GLU A 70 7.93 -19.55 21.03
N PRO A 71 7.24 -18.55 21.61
CA PRO A 71 5.80 -18.59 21.88
C PRO A 71 4.92 -18.36 20.63
N LEU A 72 5.54 -18.24 19.45
CA LEU A 72 4.86 -17.93 18.19
C LEU A 72 4.04 -19.12 17.71
N THR A 73 2.71 -19.02 17.81
CA THR A 73 1.79 -20.04 17.29
C THR A 73 1.13 -19.57 16.00
N PHE A 74 1.53 -20.14 14.86
CA PHE A 74 0.93 -19.81 13.57
C PHE A 74 -0.40 -20.55 13.39
N LYS A 75 -1.54 -19.86 13.55
CA LYS A 75 -2.81 -20.37 13.00
C LYS A 75 -2.66 -20.45 11.48
N ASN A 76 -3.09 -21.57 10.87
CA ASN A 76 -3.13 -21.76 9.41
C ASN A 76 -4.07 -20.75 8.72
N LYS A 77 -3.68 -19.48 8.65
CA LYS A 77 -4.25 -18.49 7.75
C LYS A 77 -3.52 -18.62 6.43
N LYS A 78 -4.23 -19.01 5.38
CA LYS A 78 -3.72 -18.92 4.01
C LYS A 78 -3.48 -17.45 3.69
N PHE A 79 -2.23 -17.00 3.83
CA PHE A 79 -1.85 -15.66 3.41
C PHE A 79 -1.99 -15.61 1.88
N ARG A 80 -2.96 -14.84 1.37
CA ARG A 80 -3.05 -14.60 -0.07
C ARG A 80 -1.93 -13.64 -0.44
N LEU A 81 -0.79 -14.18 -0.82
CA LEU A 81 0.23 -13.39 -1.47
C LEU A 81 -0.38 -12.80 -2.76
N PRO A 82 -0.24 -11.48 -3.00
CA PRO A 82 -0.55 -10.94 -4.31
C PRO A 82 0.31 -11.69 -5.33
N LYS A 83 -0.34 -12.21 -6.39
CA LYS A 83 0.40 -12.85 -7.49
C LYS A 83 1.29 -11.78 -8.11
N LEU A 84 2.60 -12.05 -8.10
CA LEU A 84 3.62 -11.30 -8.85
C LEU A 84 3.34 -11.42 -10.35
#